data_AF-A0AAV7VG58-F1
#
_entry.id   AF-A0AAV7VG58-F1
#
_cell.length_a   1.000
_cell.length_b   1.000
_cell.length_c   1.000
_cell.angle_alpha   90.00
_cell.angle_beta   90.00
_cell.angle_gamma   90.00
#
_symmetry.space_group_name_H-M   'P 1'
#
loop_
_entity.id
_entity.type
_entity.pdbx_description
1 polymer ?
#
loop_
_entity_poly.entity_id
_entity_poly.type
_entity_poly.pdbx_seq_one_letter_code
_entity_poly.pdbx_strand_id
1 'polypeptide(L)'
;MLSCRDRYTTLRLAWEREPLQNEGSMLLLFPDFTLAMQEGCQKYSVVKNTLRCQGLKYNILYPALLRVEIDGQHCIFSTPADVIEFCKHRVEDRNFSWHNTLDRTPEVAATASIIDPPD
;
A
#
# COMPACT_ATOMS: atom_id res chain seq x y z
N MET A 1 -10.90 5.75 33.44
CA MET A 1 -10.18 5.01 32.37
C MET A 1 -10.17 5.89 31.12
N LEU A 2 -9.02 6.36 30.65
CA LEU A 2 -8.96 7.05 29.35
C LEU A 2 -9.29 6.05 28.23
N SER A 3 -10.30 6.37 27.42
CA SER A 3 -10.71 5.54 26.29
C SER A 3 -9.67 5.61 25.17
N CYS A 4 -9.44 4.49 24.46
CA CYS A 4 -8.56 4.48 23.29
C CYS A 4 -9.02 5.46 22.19
N ARG A 5 -10.31 5.79 22.16
CA ARG A 5 -10.90 6.77 21.24
C ARG A 5 -10.37 8.18 21.49
N ASP A 6 -10.28 8.58 22.76
CA ASP A 6 -9.83 9.92 23.15
C ASP A 6 -8.35 10.15 22.86
N ARG A 7 -7.55 9.07 22.91
CA ARG A 7 -6.14 9.12 22.52
C ARG A 7 -5.99 9.43 21.03
N TYR A 8 -6.73 8.72 20.18
CA TYR A 8 -6.65 8.90 18.73
C TYR A 8 -7.19 10.27 18.29
N THR A 9 -8.26 10.76 18.91
CA THR A 9 -8.79 12.11 18.63
C THR A 9 -7.79 13.19 19.02
N THR A 10 -7.12 13.05 20.17
CA THR A 10 -6.09 14.00 20.61
C THR A 10 -4.92 14.06 19.62
N LEU A 11 -4.38 12.90 19.22
CA LEU A 11 -3.29 12.85 18.22
C LEU A 11 -3.71 13.42 16.87
N ARG A 12 -4.94 13.13 16.43
CA ARG A 12 -5.48 13.67 15.19
C ARG A 12 -5.59 15.19 15.24
N LEU A 13 -6.17 15.74 16.31
CA LEU A 13 -6.30 17.19 16.50
C LEU A 13 -4.94 17.87 16.61
N ALA A 14 -3.95 17.21 17.21
CA ALA A 14 -2.59 17.68 17.30
C ALA A 14 -1.91 17.79 15.92
N TRP A 15 -2.11 16.80 15.06
CA TRP A 15 -1.54 16.81 13.70
C TRP A 15 -2.26 17.75 12.74
N GLU A 16 -3.58 17.91 12.87
CA GLU A 16 -4.35 18.82 12.01
C GLU A 16 -4.06 20.30 12.31
N ARG A 17 -3.61 20.64 13.53
CA ARG A 17 -3.55 22.04 13.97
C ARG A 17 -2.22 22.77 13.75
N GLU A 18 -1.10 22.07 13.49
CA GLU A 18 0.26 22.61 13.25
C GLU A 18 0.77 23.74 14.18
N PRO A 19 2.09 23.95 14.26
CA PRO A 19 2.92 23.39 15.32
C PRO A 19 2.37 23.62 16.73
N LEU A 20 2.21 22.54 17.49
CA LEU A 20 1.99 22.61 18.94
C LEU A 20 3.20 23.27 19.61
N GLN A 21 2.97 24.41 20.24
CA GLN A 21 4.00 25.12 20.99
C GLN A 21 3.61 25.14 22.46
N ASN A 22 4.55 24.79 23.33
CA ASN A 22 4.44 25.01 24.76
C ASN A 22 5.67 25.78 25.23
N GLU A 23 5.46 26.94 25.85
CA GLU A 23 6.54 27.78 26.38
C GLU A 23 7.66 28.08 25.36
N GLY A 24 7.28 28.26 24.09
CA GLY A 24 8.23 28.51 22.99
C GLY A 24 8.94 27.26 22.44
N SER A 25 8.67 26.07 22.99
CA SER A 25 9.19 24.79 22.48
C SER A 25 8.18 24.08 21.59
N MET A 26 8.64 23.55 20.46
CA MET A 26 7.81 22.76 19.54
C MET A 26 7.61 21.35 20.11
N LEU A 27 6.35 20.98 20.31
CA LEU A 27 5.95 19.65 20.74
C LEU A 27 5.48 18.83 19.54
N LEU A 28 6.05 17.65 19.40
CA LEU A 28 5.65 16.65 18.42
C LEU A 28 5.00 15.48 19.17
N LEU A 29 3.72 15.24 18.89
CA LEU A 29 3.01 14.11 19.47
C LEU A 29 3.04 12.95 18.48
N PHE A 30 3.47 11.79 18.96
CA PHE A 30 3.48 10.53 18.22
C PHE A 30 2.68 9.48 18.99
N PRO A 31 2.01 8.54 18.30
CA PRO A 31 1.41 7.39 18.96
C PRO A 31 2.48 6.48 19.57
N ASP A 32 2.14 5.84 20.69
CA ASP A 32 2.98 4.82 21.33
C ASP A 32 2.96 3.52 20.52
N PHE A 33 3.90 3.40 19.58
CA PHE A 33 4.10 2.18 18.79
C PHE A 33 5.13 1.26 19.45
N THR A 34 4.88 -0.05 19.38
CA THR A 34 5.89 -1.05 19.74
C THR A 34 7.05 -1.01 18.76
N LEU A 35 8.24 -1.46 19.18
CA LEU A 35 9.43 -1.49 18.32
C LEU A 35 9.17 -2.22 17.00
N ALA A 36 8.52 -3.40 17.06
CA ALA A 36 8.18 -4.19 15.88
C ALA A 36 7.27 -3.42 14.88
N MET A 37 6.38 -2.57 15.39
CA MET A 37 5.50 -1.75 14.55
C MET A 37 6.28 -0.60 13.90
N GLN A 38 7.17 0.06 14.65
CA GLN A 38 8.06 1.10 14.12
C GLN A 38 8.97 0.53 13.02
N GLU A 39 9.57 -0.63 13.26
CA GLU A 39 10.38 -1.35 12.27
C GLU A 39 9.56 -1.71 11.03
N GLY A 40 8.33 -2.20 11.20
CA GLY A 40 7.39 -2.44 10.09
C GLY A 40 7.14 -1.19 9.26
N CYS A 41 6.84 -0.06 9.91
CA CYS A 41 6.64 1.22 9.23
C CYS A 41 7.90 1.76 8.55
N GLN A 42 9.08 1.47 9.12
CA GLN A 42 10.39 1.86 8.61
C GLN A 42 10.78 1.06 7.37
N LYS A 43 10.36 -0.21 7.25
CA LYS A 43 10.58 -1.03 6.03
C LYS A 43 9.99 -0.37 4.78
N TYR A 44 8.92 0.41 4.92
CA TYR A 44 8.32 1.15 3.81
C TYR A 44 9.03 2.48 3.50
N SER A 45 10.06 2.91 4.23
CA SER A 45 10.69 4.21 4.04
C SER A 45 11.26 4.40 2.62
N VAL A 46 11.88 3.36 2.06
CA VAL A 46 12.38 3.38 0.66
C VAL A 46 11.22 3.55 -0.32
N VAL A 47 10.15 2.78 -0.13
CA VAL A 47 8.96 2.77 -0.99
C VAL A 47 8.21 4.11 -0.94
N LYS A 48 8.10 4.73 0.24
CA LYS A 48 7.49 6.06 0.40
C LYS A 48 8.16 7.10 -0.48
N ASN A 49 9.49 7.05 -0.57
CA ASN A 49 10.22 8.00 -1.41
C ASN A 49 9.88 7.81 -2.89
N THR A 50 9.84 6.55 -3.36
CA THR A 50 9.42 6.23 -4.73
C THR A 50 7.99 6.70 -5.01
N LEU A 51 7.04 6.43 -4.11
CA LEU A 51 5.65 6.86 -4.27
C LEU A 51 5.50 8.39 -4.29
N ARG A 52 6.27 9.11 -3.45
CA ARG A 52 6.33 10.59 -3.48
C ARG A 52 6.87 11.11 -4.80
N CYS A 53 7.95 10.51 -5.32
CA CYS A 53 8.53 10.89 -6.62
C CYS A 53 7.56 10.62 -7.78
N GLN A 54 6.71 9.60 -7.65
CA GLN A 54 5.65 9.28 -8.63
C GLN A 54 4.36 10.11 -8.45
N GLY A 55 4.27 10.95 -7.41
CA GLY A 55 3.09 11.75 -7.12
C GLY A 55 1.88 10.96 -6.64
N LEU A 56 2.07 9.70 -6.20
CA LEU A 56 0.99 8.85 -5.71
C LEU A 56 0.67 9.16 -4.25
N LYS A 57 -0.63 9.29 -3.94
CA LYS A 57 -1.09 9.43 -2.56
C LYS A 57 -0.99 8.08 -1.86
N TYR A 58 -0.48 8.10 -0.64
CA TYR A 58 -0.38 6.90 0.18
C TYR A 58 -0.69 7.21 1.64
N ASN A 59 -1.07 6.18 2.39
CA ASN A 59 -1.29 6.24 3.83
C ASN A 59 -0.81 4.94 4.48
N ILE A 60 -0.30 5.01 5.71
CA ILE A 60 0.01 3.81 6.50
C ILE A 60 -1.20 3.53 7.40
N LEU A 61 -1.76 2.35 7.25
CA LEU A 61 -2.76 1.82 8.16
C LEU A 61 -2.07 1.05 9.29
N TYR A 62 -2.63 1.21 10.49
CA TYR A 62 -2.24 0.37 11.62
C TYR A 62 -2.52 -1.11 11.31
N PRO A 63 -1.63 -2.05 11.67
CA PRO A 63 -0.34 -1.85 12.35
C PRO A 63 0.85 -1.55 11.42
N ALA A 64 0.86 -2.00 10.16
CA ALA A 64 1.97 -1.71 9.23
C ALA A 64 1.59 -2.05 7.77
N LEU A 65 0.42 -1.58 7.32
CA LEU A 65 -0.05 -1.80 5.96
C LEU A 65 0.06 -0.50 5.16
N LEU A 66 0.57 -0.57 3.94
CA LEU A 66 0.65 0.60 3.07
C LEU A 66 -0.56 0.62 2.14
N ARG A 67 -1.40 1.65 2.27
CA ARG A 67 -2.49 1.94 1.34
C ARG A 67 -2.00 2.94 0.30
N VAL A 68 -2.13 2.60 -0.98
CA VAL A 68 -1.79 3.48 -2.11
C VAL A 68 -3.05 3.76 -2.90
N GLU A 69 -3.26 5.02 -3.29
CA GLU A 69 -4.34 5.44 -4.19
C GLU A 69 -3.84 5.42 -5.63
N ILE A 70 -4.51 4.66 -6.47
CA ILE A 70 -4.19 4.41 -7.87
C ILE A 70 -5.47 4.60 -8.67
N ASP A 71 -5.51 5.64 -9.52
CA ASP A 71 -6.59 5.84 -10.48
C ASP A 71 -8.00 5.81 -9.84
N GLY A 72 -8.11 6.34 -8.62
CA GLY A 72 -9.34 6.37 -7.81
C GLY A 72 -9.62 5.11 -6.99
N GLN A 73 -8.82 4.06 -7.12
CA GLN A 73 -8.90 2.84 -6.31
C GLN A 73 -7.81 2.81 -5.23
N HIS A 74 -8.05 2.02 -4.18
CA HIS A 74 -7.11 1.86 -3.08
C HIS A 74 -6.57 0.44 -3.03
N CYS A 75 -5.26 0.29 -3.20
CA CYS A 75 -4.55 -0.97 -3.03
C CYS A 75 -3.88 -0.98 -1.65
N ILE A 76 -3.95 -2.10 -0.94
CA ILE A 76 -3.35 -2.28 0.38
C ILE A 76 -2.25 -3.33 0.27
N PHE A 77 -1.07 -2.99 0.75
CA PHE A 77 0.12 -3.84 0.69
C PHE A 77 0.63 -4.15 2.09
N SER A 78 0.99 -5.41 2.31
CA SER A 78 1.51 -5.92 3.58
C SER A 78 3.04 -6.01 3.61
N THR A 79 3.69 -5.93 2.44
CA THR A 79 5.14 -5.94 2.34
C THR A 79 5.64 -4.83 1.40
N PRO A 80 6.86 -4.30 1.62
CA PRO A 80 7.45 -3.33 0.71
C PRO A 80 7.81 -3.94 -0.66
N ALA A 81 8.06 -5.24 -0.72
CA ALA A 81 8.40 -5.95 -1.95
C ALA A 81 7.25 -5.90 -2.96
N ASP A 82 6.01 -6.19 -2.50
CA ASP A 82 4.81 -6.12 -3.32
C ASP A 82 4.61 -4.73 -3.93
N VAL A 83 4.91 -3.68 -3.17
CA VAL A 83 4.79 -2.29 -3.65
C VAL A 83 5.86 -1.97 -4.69
N ILE A 84 7.09 -2.47 -4.51
CA ILE A 84 8.17 -2.27 -5.48
C ILE A 84 7.85 -2.97 -6.79
N GLU A 85 7.38 -4.22 -6.73
CA GLU A 85 6.94 -4.97 -7.91
C GLU A 85 5.79 -4.26 -8.62
N PHE A 86 4.79 -3.79 -7.86
CA PHE A 86 3.71 -2.96 -8.38
C PHE A 86 4.22 -1.67 -9.06
N CYS A 87 5.19 -0.98 -8.44
CA CYS A 87 5.77 0.23 -9.00
C CYS A 87 6.55 -0.02 -10.30
N LYS A 88 7.18 -1.20 -10.44
CA LYS A 88 7.89 -1.59 -11.68
C LYS A 88 6.91 -1.80 -12.83
N HIS A 89 5.86 -2.59 -12.61
CA HIS A 89 4.83 -2.82 -13.64
C HIS A 89 4.14 -1.51 -14.05
N ARG A 90 3.87 -0.59 -13.12
CA ARG A 90 3.28 0.72 -13.46
C ARG A 90 4.17 1.58 -14.39
N VAL A 91 5.49 1.43 -14.32
CA VAL A 91 6.40 2.13 -15.25
C VAL A 91 6.30 1.53 -16.66
N GLU A 92 6.09 0.22 -16.76
CA GLU A 92 5.89 -0.51 -18.02
C GLU A 92 4.51 -0.17 -18.65
N ASP A 93 3.49 0.03 -17.82
CA ASP A 93 2.11 0.32 -18.23
C ASP A 93 1.90 1.74 -18.78
N ARG A 94 2.86 2.66 -18.61
CA ARG A 94 2.84 3.90 -19.42
C ARG A 94 2.94 3.58 -20.93
N ASN A 95 3.33 2.35 -21.28
CA ASN A 95 3.31 1.78 -22.62
C ASN A 95 2.26 0.67 -22.81
N PHE A 96 1.39 0.40 -21.83
CA PHE A 96 0.41 -0.69 -21.91
C PHE A 96 -0.96 -0.27 -21.36
N SER A 97 -1.91 -0.11 -22.28
CA SER A 97 -3.32 0.17 -22.01
C SER A 97 -3.98 -1.07 -21.39
N TRP A 98 -4.33 -1.00 -20.12
CA TRP A 98 -5.10 -2.05 -19.43
C TRP A 98 -6.54 -2.12 -19.93
N HIS A 99 -6.78 -2.91 -20.98
CA HIS A 99 -8.08 -3.54 -21.16
C HIS A 99 -7.99 -5.01 -20.73
N ASN A 100 -8.75 -5.30 -19.68
CA ASN A 100 -9.33 -6.58 -19.25
C ASN A 100 -8.39 -7.77 -18.97
N THR A 101 -8.46 -8.24 -17.73
CA THR A 101 -8.40 -9.69 -17.45
C THR A 101 -9.34 -10.03 -16.29
N LEU A 102 -10.64 -10.00 -16.57
CA LEU A 102 -11.64 -10.82 -15.89
C LEU A 102 -12.19 -11.80 -16.93
N ASP A 103 -11.32 -12.62 -17.50
CA ASP A 103 -11.68 -13.83 -18.25
C ASP A 103 -10.42 -14.69 -18.41
N ARG A 104 -10.11 -15.44 -17.36
CA ARG A 104 -9.31 -16.66 -17.45
C ARG A 104 -9.99 -17.72 -16.60
N THR A 105 -11.14 -18.19 -17.09
CA THR A 105 -11.52 -19.58 -16.83
C THR A 105 -10.55 -20.47 -17.60
N PRO A 106 -9.94 -21.49 -16.98
CA PRO A 106 -9.21 -22.51 -17.72
C PRO A 106 -10.24 -23.40 -18.42
N GLU A 107 -10.55 -23.08 -19.67
CA GLU A 107 -11.23 -24.03 -20.56
C GLU A 107 -10.24 -25.16 -20.83
N VAL A 108 -10.52 -26.29 -20.18
CA VAL A 108 -9.86 -27.58 -20.33
C VAL A 108 -9.67 -27.91 -21.82
N ALA A 109 -8.41 -27.93 -22.25
CA ALA A 109 -7.99 -28.33 -23.58
C ALA A 109 -8.45 -29.78 -23.86
N ALA A 110 -9.58 -29.91 -24.55
CA ALA A 110 -9.90 -31.09 -25.34
C ALA A 110 -8.95 -31.11 -26.54
N THR A 111 -7.91 -31.93 -26.47
CA THR A 111 -7.24 -32.44 -27.68
C THR A 111 -7.56 -33.91 -27.76
N ALA A 112 -8.50 -34.23 -28.65
CA ALA A 112 -8.74 -35.57 -29.11
C ALA A 112 -7.46 -36.10 -29.77
N SER A 113 -6.94 -37.20 -29.23
CA SER A 113 -5.97 -38.05 -29.92
C SER A 113 -6.63 -38.66 -31.14
N ILE A 114 -6.34 -38.11 -32.32
CA ILE A 114 -6.49 -38.82 -33.60
C ILE A 114 -5.16 -39.52 -33.84
N ILE A 115 -5.14 -40.83 -33.60
CA ILE A 115 -4.11 -41.74 -34.12
C ILE A 115 -4.88 -42.69 -35.03
N ASP A 116 -4.72 -42.52 -36.34
CA ASP A 116 -5.19 -43.48 -37.34
C ASP A 116 -4.43 -44.82 -37.18
N PRO A 117 -5.10 -45.97 -37.32
CA PRO A 117 -4.45 -47.28 -37.35
C PRO A 117 -3.77 -47.52 -38.71
N PRO A 118 -2.58 -48.14 -38.77
CA PRO A 118 -1.99 -48.59 -40.03
C PRO A 118 -2.62 -49.91 -40.52
N ASP A 119 -2.61 -50.10 -41.85
CA ASP A 119 -3.04 -51.28 -42.63
C ASP A 119 -2.67 -52.65 -42.03
#